data_AF-A0A8C4PQA5-F1
#
_entry.id   AF-A0A8C4PQA5-F1
#
_cell.length_a   1.000
_cell.length_b   1.000
_cell.length_c   1.000
_cell.angle_alpha   90.00
_cell.angle_beta   90.00
_cell.angle_gamma   90.00
#
_symmetry.space_group_name_H-M   'P 1'
#
loop_
_entity.id
_entity.type
_entity.pdbx_description
1 polymer ?
#
loop_
_entity_poly.entity_id
_entity_poly.type
_entity_poly.pdbx_seq_one_letter_code
_entity_poly.pdbx_strand_id
1 'polypeptide(L)'
;MAQAGSAARGAGLRGAGAAPERAPWSWTLALLWLAAAAGTPSRRQWPVPYRRFSFRPEPDPYCQAKYTFCPASSPMPVMKGDDIIEVFRLQAPVWEFKYGDLLGHLKIMHDAIGFRSTLTGKNYTMEWYELFQLGNCTFPHLRPEMNAPFWCNQGAACFFEGIDDIHWKENGTLVLVATISDGETEAQSA
;
A
#
# COMPACT_ATOMS: atom_id res chain seq x y z
N MET A 1 52.23 68.09 -20.82
CA MET A 1 53.43 68.80 -20.32
C MET A 1 53.30 68.95 -18.81
N ALA A 2 54.33 68.50 -18.08
CA ALA A 2 54.81 68.88 -16.73
C ALA A 2 53.82 68.74 -15.53
N GLN A 3 54.15 68.22 -14.33
CA GLN A 3 55.34 67.72 -13.58
C GLN A 3 54.84 66.57 -12.65
N ALA A 4 55.49 65.44 -12.38
CA ALA A 4 56.82 65.09 -11.82
C ALA A 4 56.93 65.11 -10.27
N GLY A 5 57.33 63.96 -9.70
CA GLY A 5 57.80 63.74 -8.31
C GLY A 5 57.63 62.26 -7.88
N SER A 6 58.50 61.30 -8.26
CA SER A 6 59.72 60.78 -7.56
C SER A 6 59.42 60.20 -6.16
N ALA A 7 59.83 58.98 -5.75
CA ALA A 7 61.14 58.34 -5.91
C ALA A 7 61.16 56.81 -5.65
N ALA A 8 62.15 56.15 -6.30
CA ALA A 8 63.04 55.03 -5.89
C ALA A 8 62.48 53.78 -5.16
N ARG A 9 62.57 52.56 -5.75
CA ARG A 9 63.73 51.64 -5.99
C ARG A 9 63.96 50.67 -4.83
N GLY A 10 63.86 49.37 -5.13
CA GLY A 10 64.31 48.29 -4.27
C GLY A 10 64.15 46.92 -4.94
N ALA A 11 65.07 46.58 -5.84
CA ALA A 11 65.23 45.23 -6.37
C ALA A 11 66.27 44.49 -5.52
N GLY A 12 65.94 43.27 -5.08
CA GLY A 12 66.82 42.42 -4.29
C GLY A 12 66.48 40.93 -4.49
N LEU A 13 67.44 40.23 -5.08
CA LEU A 13 67.42 38.87 -5.64
C LEU A 13 67.16 37.68 -4.69
N ARG A 14 66.73 36.59 -5.34
CA ARG A 14 67.07 35.15 -5.17
C ARG A 14 66.43 34.33 -4.05
N GLY A 15 65.76 33.27 -4.49
CA GLY A 15 65.53 32.04 -3.74
C GLY A 15 64.85 30.99 -4.62
N ALA A 16 65.64 30.14 -5.27
CA ALA A 16 65.14 28.94 -5.94
C ALA A 16 64.73 27.93 -4.86
N GLY A 17 63.43 27.80 -4.63
CA GLY A 17 62.84 26.83 -3.70
C GLY A 17 62.60 25.50 -4.40
N ALA A 18 63.17 24.44 -3.83
CA ALA A 18 63.00 23.05 -4.24
C ALA A 18 61.51 22.66 -4.35
N ALA A 19 61.17 21.91 -5.41
CA ALA A 19 59.86 21.29 -5.54
C ALA A 19 59.73 20.18 -4.47
N PRO A 20 58.71 20.21 -3.59
CA PRO A 20 58.42 19.08 -2.74
C PRO A 20 57.69 18.03 -3.59
N GLU A 21 58.24 16.83 -3.66
CA GLU A 21 57.51 15.63 -4.08
C GLU A 21 56.22 15.55 -3.26
N ARG A 22 55.09 15.87 -3.87
CA ARG A 22 53.79 15.77 -3.22
C ARG A 22 53.46 14.29 -3.06
N ALA A 23 53.54 13.85 -1.82
CA ALA A 23 53.24 12.51 -1.35
C ALA A 23 51.93 11.94 -1.92
N PRO A 24 51.90 10.66 -2.36
CA PRO A 24 50.71 9.98 -2.86
C PRO A 24 49.62 9.75 -1.77
N TRP A 25 49.89 10.16 -0.53
CA TRP A 25 49.03 9.93 0.63
C TRP A 25 47.76 10.80 0.64
N SER A 26 47.79 11.97 0.01
CA SER A 26 46.59 12.83 -0.07
C SER A 26 45.49 12.21 -0.93
N TRP A 27 45.87 11.45 -1.97
CA TRP A 27 44.94 10.79 -2.88
C TRP A 27 44.30 9.56 -2.25
N THR A 28 45.04 8.79 -1.46
CA THR A 28 44.49 7.61 -0.78
C THR A 28 43.49 7.98 0.30
N LEU A 29 43.75 9.05 1.07
CA LEU A 29 42.78 9.60 2.02
C LEU A 29 41.54 10.14 1.30
N ALA A 30 41.71 10.88 0.21
CA ALA A 30 40.58 11.37 -0.59
C ALA A 30 39.73 10.22 -1.16
N LEU A 31 40.36 9.15 -1.65
CA LEU A 31 39.69 7.95 -2.17
C LEU A 31 38.95 7.17 -1.06
N LEU A 32 39.54 7.06 0.15
CA LEU A 32 38.86 6.44 1.30
C LEU A 32 37.63 7.26 1.73
N TRP A 33 37.72 8.59 1.72
CA TRP A 33 36.58 9.47 2.02
C TRP A 33 35.48 9.36 0.95
N LEU A 34 35.84 9.26 -0.33
CA LEU A 34 34.89 9.01 -1.42
C LEU A 34 34.18 7.66 -1.27
N ALA A 35 34.90 6.61 -0.87
CA ALA A 35 34.31 5.28 -0.62
C ALA A 35 33.40 5.25 0.61
N ALA A 36 33.73 6.01 1.67
CA ALA A 36 32.90 6.12 2.86
C ALA A 36 31.65 7.02 2.66
N ALA A 37 31.77 8.08 1.84
CA ALA A 37 30.66 8.96 1.46
C ALA A 37 29.73 8.32 0.43
N ALA A 38 30.23 7.38 -0.37
CA ALA A 38 29.44 6.42 -1.14
C ALA A 38 28.86 5.37 -0.18
N GLY A 39 28.08 5.83 0.81
CA GLY A 39 27.29 4.95 1.66
C GLY A 39 26.57 3.93 0.79
N THR A 40 26.57 2.68 1.23
CA THR A 40 25.88 1.61 0.53
C THR A 40 24.45 2.07 0.27
N PRO A 41 23.99 2.14 -1.00
CA PRO A 41 22.59 2.40 -1.23
C PRO A 41 21.85 1.29 -0.49
N SER A 42 21.08 1.67 0.53
CA SER A 42 20.09 0.79 1.12
C SER A 42 19.15 0.46 -0.03
N ARG A 43 19.45 -0.68 -0.66
CA ARG A 43 18.76 -1.15 -1.86
C ARG A 43 17.42 -1.66 -1.35
N ARG A 44 16.49 -0.74 -1.14
CA ARG A 44 15.10 -1.07 -0.83
C ARG A 44 14.65 -2.02 -1.94
N GLN A 45 14.50 -3.29 -1.59
CA GLN A 45 14.11 -4.33 -2.52
C GLN A 45 12.68 -4.03 -2.94
N TRP A 46 12.49 -3.85 -4.24
CA TRP A 46 11.15 -3.74 -4.80
C TRP A 46 10.60 -5.15 -5.03
N PRO A 47 9.31 -5.41 -4.70
CA PRO A 47 8.35 -4.48 -4.10
C PRO A 47 8.58 -4.27 -2.59
N VAL A 48 8.26 -3.06 -2.08
CA VAL A 48 8.25 -2.80 -0.63
C VAL A 48 7.16 -3.67 0.01
N PRO A 49 7.49 -4.57 0.96
CA PRO A 49 6.49 -5.44 1.57
C PRO A 49 5.43 -4.67 2.36
N TYR A 50 4.17 -5.11 2.28
CA TYR A 50 3.09 -4.56 3.09
C TYR A 50 3.33 -4.87 4.58
N ARG A 51 3.40 -3.83 5.41
CA ARG A 51 3.62 -3.97 6.85
C ARG A 51 2.35 -4.48 7.54
N ARG A 52 2.48 -5.54 8.35
CA ARG A 52 1.42 -6.07 9.21
C ARG A 52 1.58 -5.61 10.66
N PHE A 53 0.50 -5.69 11.41
CA PHE A 53 0.42 -5.37 12.84
C PHE A 53 -0.07 -6.61 13.61
N SER A 54 0.23 -6.68 14.90
CA SER A 54 -0.20 -7.80 15.76
C SER A 54 -1.67 -7.75 16.15
N PHE A 55 -2.32 -6.59 16.02
CA PHE A 55 -3.73 -6.41 16.30
C PHE A 55 -4.32 -5.30 15.44
N ARG A 56 -5.66 -5.28 15.29
CA ARG A 56 -6.41 -4.18 14.69
C ARG A 56 -6.81 -3.19 15.78
N PRO A 57 -6.39 -1.91 15.72
CA PRO A 57 -6.85 -0.90 16.66
C PRO A 57 -8.30 -0.52 16.38
N GLU A 58 -9.04 -0.16 17.43
CA GLU A 58 -10.38 0.42 17.29
C GLU A 58 -10.32 1.69 16.41
N PRO A 59 -11.31 1.92 15.54
CA PRO A 59 -11.35 3.14 14.77
C PRO A 59 -11.50 4.39 15.64
N ASP A 60 -10.80 5.45 15.25
CA ASP A 60 -10.93 6.75 15.92
C ASP A 60 -12.35 7.31 15.73
N PRO A 61 -12.97 7.93 16.75
CA PRO A 61 -14.32 8.51 16.65
C PRO A 61 -14.50 9.53 15.53
N TYR A 62 -13.41 10.17 15.08
CA TYR A 62 -13.43 11.05 13.90
C TYR A 62 -13.81 10.30 12.62
N CYS A 63 -13.43 9.02 12.50
CA CYS A 63 -13.72 8.20 11.33
C CYS A 63 -15.16 7.70 11.40
N GLN A 64 -16.05 8.36 10.66
CA GLN A 64 -17.46 7.95 10.56
C GLN A 64 -17.81 7.53 9.13
N ALA A 65 -18.44 6.37 9.01
CA ALA A 65 -18.90 5.86 7.73
C ALA A 65 -20.30 6.39 7.43
N LYS A 66 -20.53 6.86 6.20
CA LYS A 66 -21.88 7.20 5.73
C LYS A 66 -22.73 5.94 5.52
N TYR A 67 -22.09 4.87 5.05
CA TYR A 67 -22.69 3.54 4.90
C TYR A 67 -21.96 2.60 5.85
N THR A 68 -22.72 1.91 6.70
CA THR A 68 -22.18 0.97 7.68
C THR A 68 -21.34 -0.10 7.00
N PHE A 69 -20.14 -0.36 7.52
CA PHE A 69 -19.31 -1.47 7.08
C PHE A 69 -19.97 -2.81 7.46
N CYS A 70 -20.05 -3.73 6.50
CA CYS A 70 -20.53 -5.10 6.67
C CYS A 70 -21.87 -5.23 7.44
N PRO A 71 -22.95 -4.60 6.96
CA PRO A 71 -24.21 -4.51 7.71
C PRO A 71 -24.91 -5.86 7.93
N ALA A 72 -24.68 -6.83 7.04
CA ALA A 72 -25.27 -8.17 7.09
C ALA A 72 -24.30 -9.24 7.63
N SER A 73 -23.26 -8.84 8.38
CA SER A 73 -22.21 -9.75 8.84
C SER A 73 -22.78 -10.98 9.56
N SER A 74 -22.33 -12.16 9.18
CA SER A 74 -22.58 -13.40 9.91
C SER A 74 -21.25 -14.04 10.32
N PRO A 75 -21.19 -14.78 11.44
CA PRO A 75 -20.04 -15.60 11.73
C PRO A 75 -19.83 -16.62 10.60
N MET A 76 -18.56 -16.92 10.30
CA MET A 76 -18.23 -17.98 9.36
C MET A 76 -18.72 -19.32 9.95
N PRO A 77 -19.56 -20.08 9.23
CA PRO A 77 -20.02 -21.37 9.71
C PRO A 77 -18.87 -22.37 9.76
N VAL A 78 -18.96 -23.31 10.69
CA VAL A 78 -18.13 -24.52 10.66
C VAL A 78 -18.77 -25.46 9.64
N MET A 79 -18.03 -25.81 8.59
CA MET A 79 -18.51 -26.77 7.59
C MET A 79 -18.32 -28.20 8.13
N LYS A 80 -18.94 -29.18 7.47
CA LYS A 80 -18.82 -30.59 7.87
C LYS A 80 -17.75 -31.27 7.02
N GLY A 81 -16.97 -32.17 7.61
CA GLY A 81 -15.80 -32.78 6.98
C GLY A 81 -16.06 -33.54 5.67
N ASP A 82 -17.30 -33.94 5.40
CA ASP A 82 -17.73 -34.61 4.16
C ASP A 82 -18.42 -33.67 3.16
N ASP A 83 -18.55 -32.38 3.49
CA ASP A 83 -19.15 -31.39 2.59
C ASP A 83 -18.20 -31.01 1.46
N ILE A 84 -18.81 -30.77 0.31
CA ILE A 84 -18.15 -30.26 -0.88
C ILE A 84 -18.56 -28.81 -1.03
N ILE A 85 -17.58 -27.91 -1.01
CA ILE A 85 -17.79 -26.46 -1.10
C ILE A 85 -17.41 -25.98 -2.50
N GLU A 86 -18.38 -25.45 -3.21
CA GLU A 86 -18.16 -24.75 -4.47
C GLU A 86 -17.67 -23.33 -4.20
N VAL A 87 -16.59 -22.95 -4.86
CA VAL A 87 -15.95 -21.64 -4.71
C VAL A 87 -16.13 -20.83 -5.99
N PHE A 88 -16.72 -19.65 -5.85
CA PHE A 88 -17.03 -18.74 -6.95
C PHE A 88 -16.10 -17.54 -6.91
N ARG A 89 -15.61 -17.14 -8.09
CA ARG A 89 -15.07 -15.80 -8.31
C ARG A 89 -16.24 -14.86 -8.56
N LEU A 90 -16.30 -13.80 -7.78
CA LEU A 90 -17.31 -12.75 -7.88
C LEU A 90 -16.62 -11.44 -8.25
N GLN A 91 -17.16 -10.72 -9.22
CA GLN A 91 -16.66 -9.42 -9.63
C GLN A 91 -17.83 -8.54 -10.11
N ALA A 92 -17.91 -7.29 -9.66
CA ALA A 92 -18.93 -6.33 -10.09
C ALA A 92 -18.35 -4.91 -10.17
N PRO A 93 -18.88 -4.00 -10.99
CA PRO A 93 -18.40 -2.62 -11.04
C PRO A 93 -18.52 -1.89 -9.69
N VAL A 94 -17.54 -1.04 -9.34
CA VAL A 94 -17.62 -0.28 -8.09
C VAL A 94 -18.66 0.84 -8.18
N TRP A 95 -19.34 1.14 -7.06
CA TRP A 95 -20.22 2.30 -6.89
C TRP A 95 -21.33 2.46 -7.94
N GLU A 96 -21.88 1.36 -8.46
CA GLU A 96 -23.04 1.41 -9.39
C GLU A 96 -24.20 2.19 -8.79
N PHE A 97 -24.46 2.03 -7.49
CA PHE A 97 -25.51 2.76 -6.78
C PHE A 97 -25.35 4.29 -6.81
N LYS A 98 -24.15 4.80 -7.08
CA LYS A 98 -23.83 6.24 -7.06
C LYS A 98 -23.61 6.81 -8.47
N TYR A 99 -22.95 6.06 -9.34
CA TYR A 99 -22.52 6.55 -10.66
C TYR A 99 -23.12 5.78 -11.84
N GLY A 100 -24.04 4.84 -11.58
CA GLY A 100 -24.51 3.90 -12.59
C GLY A 100 -23.35 3.10 -13.19
N ASP A 101 -23.44 2.77 -14.48
CA ASP A 101 -22.45 1.94 -15.17
C ASP A 101 -21.20 2.71 -15.65
N LEU A 102 -20.97 3.96 -15.21
CA LEU A 102 -19.80 4.72 -15.64
C LEU A 102 -18.48 4.01 -15.28
N LEU A 103 -18.37 3.49 -14.05
CA LEU A 103 -17.14 2.86 -13.59
C LEU A 103 -16.97 1.43 -14.12
N GLY A 104 -18.07 0.76 -14.48
CA GLY A 104 -18.08 -0.51 -15.20
C GLY A 104 -17.55 -0.37 -16.63
N HIS A 105 -17.86 0.73 -17.32
CA HIS A 105 -17.25 1.08 -18.60
C HIS A 105 -15.72 1.29 -18.48
N LEU A 106 -15.27 1.87 -17.37
CA LEU A 106 -13.84 2.08 -17.08
C LEU A 106 -13.14 0.84 -16.49
N LYS A 107 -13.89 -0.26 -16.27
CA LYS A 107 -13.37 -1.51 -15.71
C LYS A 107 -12.76 -1.36 -14.31
N ILE A 108 -13.34 -0.49 -13.48
CA ILE A 108 -13.03 -0.39 -12.06
C ILE A 108 -13.98 -1.32 -11.31
N MET A 109 -13.46 -2.46 -10.84
CA MET A 109 -14.26 -3.57 -10.33
C MET A 109 -13.99 -3.82 -8.83
N HIS A 110 -15.02 -4.26 -8.11
CA HIS A 110 -14.97 -4.88 -6.79
C HIS A 110 -14.87 -6.39 -6.96
N ASP A 111 -14.02 -7.04 -6.17
CA ASP A 111 -13.81 -8.48 -6.18
C ASP A 111 -14.28 -9.10 -4.86
N ALA A 112 -14.89 -10.28 -4.94
CA ALA A 112 -15.30 -11.08 -3.80
C ALA A 112 -15.15 -12.58 -4.09
N ILE A 113 -15.30 -13.40 -3.04
CA ILE A 113 -15.31 -14.86 -3.14
C ILE A 113 -16.65 -15.37 -2.64
N GLY A 114 -17.31 -16.19 -3.46
CA GLY A 114 -18.54 -16.88 -3.09
C GLY A 114 -18.26 -18.31 -2.66
N PHE A 115 -19.01 -18.80 -1.69
CA PHE A 115 -18.98 -20.20 -1.24
C PHE A 115 -20.37 -20.78 -1.29
N ARG A 116 -20.53 -22.02 -1.76
CA ARG A 116 -21.80 -22.76 -1.68
C ARG A 116 -21.56 -24.16 -1.17
N SER A 117 -22.26 -24.51 -0.11
CA SER A 117 -22.29 -25.87 0.44
C SER A 117 -23.22 -26.73 -0.39
N THR A 118 -22.72 -27.86 -0.86
CA THR A 118 -23.57 -28.84 -1.57
C THR A 118 -24.46 -29.62 -0.62
N LEU A 119 -24.03 -29.81 0.64
CA LEU A 119 -24.81 -30.51 1.65
C LEU A 119 -26.00 -29.70 2.19
N THR A 120 -25.78 -28.41 2.49
CA THR A 120 -26.81 -27.55 3.10
C THR A 120 -27.56 -26.70 2.07
N GLY A 121 -27.00 -26.54 0.87
CA GLY A 121 -27.51 -25.64 -0.16
C GLY A 121 -27.30 -24.16 0.14
N LYS A 122 -26.79 -23.81 1.34
CA LYS A 122 -26.50 -22.42 1.72
C LYS A 122 -25.29 -21.91 0.97
N ASN A 123 -25.29 -20.61 0.72
CA ASN A 123 -24.17 -19.91 0.12
C ASN A 123 -23.80 -18.67 0.93
N TYR A 124 -22.58 -18.20 0.73
CA TYR A 124 -21.97 -17.13 1.49
C TYR A 124 -21.12 -16.28 0.56
N THR A 125 -20.99 -15.01 0.89
CA THR A 125 -20.09 -14.08 0.21
C THR A 125 -19.04 -13.60 1.21
N MET A 126 -17.78 -13.61 0.79
CA MET A 126 -16.66 -13.06 1.52
C MET A 126 -15.99 -11.96 0.70
N GLU A 127 -15.83 -10.79 1.32
CA GLU A 127 -15.28 -9.60 0.71
C GLU A 127 -14.19 -9.00 1.59
N TRP A 128 -13.33 -8.17 1.02
CA TRP A 128 -12.45 -7.29 1.77
C TRP A 128 -12.59 -5.89 1.22
N TYR A 129 -12.97 -4.93 2.07
CA TYR A 129 -13.12 -3.53 1.65
C TYR A 129 -12.97 -2.56 2.83
N GLU A 130 -13.12 -1.28 2.54
CA GLU A 130 -12.84 -0.18 3.45
C GLU A 130 -13.95 0.01 4.48
N LEU A 131 -13.58 0.20 5.75
CA LEU A 131 -14.54 0.57 6.79
C LEU A 131 -15.19 1.92 6.51
N PHE A 132 -14.43 2.83 5.88
CA PHE A 132 -14.82 4.23 5.67
C PHE A 132 -14.82 4.64 4.19
N GLN A 133 -14.97 3.70 3.25
CA GLN A 133 -14.95 3.91 1.80
C GLN A 133 -13.58 4.30 1.21
N LEU A 134 -13.37 4.00 -0.07
CA LEU A 134 -12.11 4.15 -0.81
C LEU A 134 -11.47 5.54 -0.71
N GLY A 135 -12.26 6.61 -0.71
CA GLY A 135 -11.76 7.98 -0.62
C GLY A 135 -10.92 8.21 0.65
N ASN A 136 -11.40 7.73 1.79
CA ASN A 136 -10.73 7.85 3.08
C ASN A 136 -9.48 6.96 3.21
N CYS A 137 -9.41 5.88 2.41
CA CYS A 137 -8.22 5.04 2.30
C CYS A 137 -7.16 5.62 1.35
N THR A 138 -7.56 6.52 0.44
CA THR A 138 -6.67 7.07 -0.61
C THR A 138 -6.09 8.42 -0.21
N PHE A 139 -6.88 9.29 0.41
CA PHE A 139 -6.47 10.64 0.78
C PHE A 139 -6.70 10.91 2.27
N PRO A 140 -5.74 11.58 2.95
CA PRO A 140 -5.89 11.93 4.35
C PRO A 140 -6.80 13.14 4.55
N HIS A 141 -7.26 13.30 5.78
CA HIS A 141 -7.91 14.49 6.29
C HIS A 141 -6.89 15.46 6.88
N LEU A 142 -7.13 16.76 6.69
CA LEU A 142 -6.38 17.81 7.36
C LEU A 142 -7.18 18.32 8.55
N ARG A 143 -6.57 18.24 9.74
CA ARG A 143 -7.19 18.63 11.00
C ARG A 143 -6.40 19.80 11.59
N PRO A 144 -7.03 20.96 11.88
CA PRO A 144 -6.31 22.15 12.35
C PRO A 144 -5.56 21.93 13.66
N GLU A 145 -6.00 20.98 14.49
CA GLU A 145 -5.40 20.60 15.76
C GLU A 145 -4.24 19.58 15.63
N MET A 146 -3.90 19.13 14.42
CA MET A 146 -2.83 18.16 14.18
C MET A 146 -1.84 18.65 13.11
N ASN A 147 -0.55 18.49 13.37
CA ASN A 147 0.49 18.84 12.38
C ASN A 147 0.59 17.81 11.24
N ALA A 148 0.23 16.55 11.50
CA ALA A 148 0.30 15.47 10.53
C ALA A 148 -1.08 15.22 9.89
N PRO A 149 -1.15 14.87 8.59
CA PRO A 149 -2.39 14.41 7.97
C PRO A 149 -2.95 13.17 8.68
N PHE A 150 -4.27 13.14 8.87
CA PHE A 150 -4.97 12.09 9.60
C PHE A 150 -5.64 11.11 8.64
N TRP A 151 -5.55 9.81 8.91
CA TRP A 151 -6.03 8.76 7.99
C TRP A 151 -7.16 7.93 8.60
N CYS A 152 -8.23 7.71 7.83
CA CYS A 152 -9.30 6.77 8.12
C CYS A 152 -9.24 5.59 7.14
N ASN A 153 -8.10 4.90 7.10
CA ASN A 153 -7.71 3.97 6.05
C ASN A 153 -7.79 2.49 6.44
N GLN A 154 -8.63 2.16 7.42
CA GLN A 154 -8.81 0.77 7.84
C GLN A 154 -9.68 0.00 6.82
N GLY A 155 -9.26 -1.21 6.50
CA GLY A 155 -10.05 -2.21 5.77
C GLY A 155 -10.12 -3.54 6.51
N ALA A 156 -11.18 -4.29 6.26
CA ALA A 156 -11.42 -5.57 6.92
C ALA A 156 -12.15 -6.55 6.02
N ALA A 157 -12.08 -7.82 6.39
CA ALA A 157 -12.91 -8.85 5.77
C ALA A 157 -14.36 -8.72 6.26
N CYS A 158 -15.30 -8.97 5.35
CA CYS A 158 -16.72 -9.06 5.60
C CYS A 158 -17.20 -10.43 5.11
N PHE A 159 -17.96 -11.13 5.93
CA PHE A 159 -18.52 -12.43 5.61
C PHE A 159 -20.02 -12.42 5.93
N PHE A 160 -20.85 -12.88 5.01
CA PHE A 160 -22.31 -12.91 5.18
C PHE A 160 -22.96 -14.03 4.36
N GLU A 161 -24.14 -14.47 4.80
CA GLU A 161 -24.97 -15.46 4.10
C GLU A 161 -25.64 -14.83 2.87
N GLY A 162 -25.66 -15.57 1.76
CA GLY A 162 -26.21 -15.12 0.48
C GLY A 162 -25.15 -14.76 -0.56
N ILE A 163 -25.39 -15.17 -1.81
CA ILE A 163 -24.76 -14.61 -3.01
C ILE A 163 -25.88 -13.90 -3.78
N ASP A 164 -25.72 -12.58 -4.01
CA ASP A 164 -26.64 -11.81 -4.84
C ASP A 164 -26.32 -12.02 -6.32
N ASP A 165 -26.94 -13.03 -6.92
CA ASP A 165 -26.76 -13.38 -8.32
C ASP A 165 -26.96 -12.20 -9.28
N ILE A 166 -27.90 -11.28 -9.00
CA ILE A 166 -28.18 -10.14 -9.87
C ILE A 166 -27.00 -9.18 -9.82
N HIS A 167 -26.56 -8.81 -8.61
CA HIS A 167 -25.43 -7.90 -8.41
C HIS A 167 -24.16 -8.37 -9.16
N TRP A 168 -23.85 -9.67 -9.08
CA TRP A 168 -22.62 -10.20 -9.68
C TRP A 168 -22.74 -10.54 -11.17
N LYS A 169 -23.94 -10.83 -11.69
CA LYS A 169 -24.12 -11.26 -13.10
C LYS A 169 -24.51 -10.14 -14.06
N GLU A 170 -25.21 -9.11 -13.60
CA GLU A 170 -25.79 -8.10 -14.51
C GLU A 170 -24.69 -7.36 -15.29
N ASN A 171 -23.69 -6.81 -14.59
CA ASN A 171 -22.57 -6.07 -15.19
C ASN A 171 -21.19 -6.63 -14.80
N GLY A 172 -21.18 -7.86 -14.26
CA GLY A 172 -20.03 -8.43 -13.56
C GLY A 172 -19.64 -9.84 -14.02
N THR A 173 -19.11 -10.63 -13.11
CA THR A 173 -18.80 -12.05 -13.28
C THR A 173 -19.14 -12.83 -12.03
N LEU A 174 -19.88 -13.93 -12.20
CA LEU A 174 -20.08 -14.97 -11.21
C LEU A 174 -19.73 -16.30 -11.88
N VAL A 175 -18.61 -16.90 -11.48
CA VAL A 175 -18.10 -18.13 -12.10
C VAL A 175 -17.54 -19.08 -11.07
N LEU A 176 -17.89 -20.36 -11.17
CA LEU A 176 -17.30 -21.43 -10.37
C LEU A 176 -15.82 -21.58 -10.77
N VAL A 177 -14.92 -21.47 -9.81
CA VAL A 177 -13.47 -21.56 -10.04
C VAL A 177 -12.82 -22.76 -9.37
N ALA A 178 -13.41 -23.27 -8.30
CA ALA A 178 -12.90 -24.44 -7.60
C ALA A 178 -14.01 -25.17 -6.84
N THR A 179 -13.67 -26.38 -6.41
CA THR A 179 -14.44 -27.19 -5.50
C THR A 179 -13.47 -27.72 -4.45
N ILE A 180 -13.74 -27.45 -3.18
CA ILE A 180 -12.87 -27.81 -2.05
C ILE A 180 -13.60 -28.68 -1.04
N SER A 181 -12.87 -29.50 -0.29
CA SER A 181 -13.43 -30.21 0.86
C SER A 181 -13.28 -29.36 2.13
N ASP A 182 -14.12 -29.60 3.13
CA ASP A 182 -14.09 -28.81 4.38
C ASP A 182 -12.73 -28.81 5.10
N GLY A 183 -11.95 -29.89 5.00
CA GLY A 183 -10.60 -29.93 5.57
C GLY A 183 -9.65 -28.84 5.05
N GLU A 184 -9.97 -28.23 3.89
CA GLU A 184 -9.23 -27.10 3.32
C GLU A 184 -9.76 -25.73 3.81
N THR A 185 -10.99 -25.66 4.35
CA THR A 185 -11.61 -24.44 4.91
C THR A 185 -11.30 -24.20 6.40
N GLU A 186 -11.02 -25.24 7.18
CA GLU A 186 -10.70 -25.11 8.61
C GLU A 186 -9.30 -24.52 8.90
N ALA A 187 -8.42 -24.43 7.90
CA ALA A 187 -6.99 -24.15 8.07
C ALA A 187 -6.62 -22.72 8.55
N GLN A 188 -7.57 -21.87 8.96
CA GLN A 188 -7.30 -20.46 9.32
C GLN A 188 -7.92 -19.99 10.65
N SER A 189 -8.51 -20.88 11.44
CA SER A 189 -9.09 -20.54 12.76
C SER A 189 -8.12 -20.82 13.92
N ALA A 190 -6.88 -20.34 13.83
CA ALA A 190 -5.86 -20.44 14.88
C ALA A 190 -5.22 -19.08 15.20
#